data_AF-Q47HX8-F1
#
_entry.id   AF-Q47HX8-F1
#
_cell.length_a   1.000
_cell.length_b   1.000
_cell.length_c   1.000
_cell.angle_alpha   90.00
_cell.angle_beta   90.00
_cell.angle_gamma   90.00
#
_symmetry.space_group_name_H-M   'P 1'
#
loop_
_entity.id
_entity.type
_entity.pdbx_description
1 polymer ?
#
loop_
_entity_poly.entity_id
_entity_poly.type
_entity_poly.pdbx_seq_one_letter_code
_entity_poly.pdbx_strand_id
1 'polypeptide(L)'
;MVTIDDQPWFVARDICEALELGWDKSNNVYAPSRLVKPLHDDEKASKQIATSGQKVILVSESGLYKLIMRSDKPQAKAFQDWVTKEVLPSIRKTGSFVTGHPSLVENLYPF
;
A
#
# COMPACT_ATOMS: atom_id res chain seq x y z
N MET A 1 3.21 -6.59 -8.96
CA MET A 1 2.97 -7.46 -7.78
C MET A 1 3.43 -8.87 -8.10
N VAL A 2 3.77 -9.66 -7.08
CA VAL A 2 4.07 -11.09 -7.17
C VAL A 2 3.35 -11.83 -6.05
N THR A 3 3.09 -13.11 -6.21
CA THR A 3 2.46 -13.95 -5.17
C THR A 3 3.53 -14.76 -4.46
N ILE A 4 3.55 -14.72 -3.12
CA ILE A 4 4.41 -15.53 -2.25
C ILE A 4 3.53 -16.09 -1.15
N ASP A 5 3.52 -17.42 -0.99
CA ASP A 5 2.67 -18.13 -0.02
C ASP A 5 1.18 -17.72 -0.12
N ASP A 6 0.68 -17.65 -1.35
CA ASP A 6 -0.68 -17.20 -1.70
C ASP A 6 -1.05 -15.78 -1.26
N GLN A 7 -0.07 -14.98 -0.80
CA GLN A 7 -0.25 -13.58 -0.45
C GLN A 7 0.35 -12.66 -1.51
N PRO A 8 -0.25 -11.48 -1.75
CA PRO A 8 0.31 -10.51 -2.68
C PRO A 8 1.48 -9.73 -2.03
N TRP A 9 2.54 -9.58 -2.82
CA TRP A 9 3.71 -8.79 -2.49
C TRP A 9 4.00 -7.75 -3.58
N PHE A 10 4.43 -6.58 -3.15
CA PHE A 10 4.57 -5.39 -3.98
C PHE A 10 6.02 -4.94 -4.04
N VAL A 11 6.49 -4.50 -5.20
CA VAL A 11 7.85 -3.99 -5.34
C VAL A 11 7.92 -2.63 -4.65
N ALA A 12 8.84 -2.48 -3.69
CA ALA A 12 8.97 -1.27 -2.88
C ALA A 12 9.27 -0.02 -3.70
N ARG A 13 9.97 -0.17 -4.83
CA ARG A 13 10.24 0.93 -5.78
C ARG A 13 8.95 1.48 -6.39
N ASP A 14 8.05 0.61 -6.83
CA ASP A 14 6.76 1.03 -7.40
C ASP A 14 5.93 1.79 -6.35
N ILE A 15 6.01 1.37 -5.08
CA ILE A 15 5.36 2.08 -3.97
C ILE A 15 5.98 3.47 -3.74
N CYS A 16 7.31 3.58 -3.75
CA CYS A 16 8.00 4.86 -3.67
C CYS A 16 7.53 5.82 -4.77
N GLU A 17 7.42 5.32 -6.00
CA GLU A 17 7.02 6.12 -7.16
C GLU A 17 5.54 6.52 -7.07
N ALA A 18 4.64 5.57 -6.77
CA ALA A 18 3.19 5.82 -6.70
C ALA A 18 2.78 6.75 -5.55
N LEU A 19 3.44 6.63 -4.39
CA LEU A 19 3.17 7.46 -3.23
C LEU A 19 4.12 8.65 -3.12
N GLU A 20 5.09 8.80 -4.03
CA GLU A 20 6.17 9.80 -3.96
C GLU A 20 6.91 9.82 -2.61
N LEU A 21 7.17 8.64 -2.04
CA LEU A 21 7.82 8.47 -0.74
C LEU A 21 9.27 8.03 -0.89
N GLY A 22 10.13 8.48 0.04
CA GLY A 22 11.51 8.00 0.13
C GLY A 22 12.43 8.56 -0.95
N TRP A 23 12.14 9.73 -1.51
CA TRP A 23 13.03 10.43 -2.42
C TRP A 23 14.36 10.80 -1.74
N ASP A 24 15.47 10.32 -2.30
CA ASP A 24 16.81 10.66 -1.85
C ASP A 24 17.38 11.80 -2.68
N LYS A 25 17.35 13.01 -2.12
CA LYS A 25 17.82 14.23 -2.80
C LYS A 25 19.29 14.15 -3.21
N SER A 26 20.14 13.47 -2.43
CA SER A 26 21.58 13.36 -2.71
C SER A 26 21.87 12.55 -3.98
N ASN A 27 21.04 11.55 -4.27
CA ASN A 27 21.23 10.63 -5.39
C ASN A 27 20.18 10.82 -6.49
N ASN A 28 19.27 11.79 -6.32
CA ASN A 28 18.17 12.11 -7.23
C ASN A 28 17.35 10.87 -7.63
N VAL A 29 17.05 10.00 -6.66
CA VAL A 29 16.40 8.71 -6.88
C VAL A 29 15.51 8.34 -5.70
N TYR A 30 14.46 7.56 -5.93
CA TYR A 30 13.74 6.90 -4.84
C TYR A 30 14.63 5.87 -4.14
N ALA A 31 14.60 5.86 -2.81
CA ALA A 31 15.35 4.94 -1.96
C ALA A 31 14.40 3.99 -1.19
N PRO A 32 14.02 2.84 -1.79
CA PRO A 32 13.10 1.89 -1.18
C PRO A 32 13.56 1.36 0.18
N SER A 33 14.88 1.26 0.40
CA SER A 33 15.45 0.84 1.69
C SER A 33 15.08 1.78 2.85
N ARG A 34 14.93 3.09 2.58
CA ARG A 34 14.45 4.07 3.58
C ARG A 34 12.96 3.93 3.82
N LEU A 35 12.18 3.70 2.76
CA LEU A 35 10.73 3.51 2.83
C LEU A 35 10.34 2.33 3.72
N VAL A 36 11.05 1.20 3.60
CA VAL A 36 10.71 -0.05 4.32
C VAL A 36 11.35 -0.15 5.71
N LYS A 37 12.24 0.77 6.09
CA LYS A 37 12.88 0.79 7.42
C LYS A 37 11.90 0.71 8.61
N PRO A 38 10.74 1.41 8.61
CA PRO A 38 9.78 1.33 9.70
C PRO A 38 8.87 0.09 9.67
N LEU A 39 8.98 -0.78 8.66
CA LEU A 39 8.17 -1.99 8.56
C LEU A 39 8.80 -3.15 9.34
N HIS A 40 7.96 -4.06 9.82
CA HIS A 40 8.41 -5.28 10.47
C HIS A 40 9.09 -6.22 9.46
N ASP A 41 9.83 -7.20 9.97
CA ASP A 41 10.62 -8.11 9.13
C ASP A 41 9.75 -9.10 8.34
N ASP A 42 8.56 -9.43 8.83
CA ASP A 42 7.53 -10.19 8.11
C ASP A 42 6.83 -9.37 7.02
N GLU A 43 6.97 -8.04 7.05
CA GLU A 43 6.31 -7.14 6.11
C GLU A 43 7.18 -6.75 4.91
N LYS A 44 8.45 -7.19 4.90
CA LYS A 44 9.43 -6.84 3.87
C LYS A 44 10.33 -8.03 3.54
N ALA A 45 10.66 -8.19 2.27
CA ALA A 45 11.57 -9.25 1.82
C ALA A 45 12.55 -8.69 0.78
N SER A 46 13.78 -9.21 0.78
CA SER A 46 14.73 -8.95 -0.32
C SER A 46 14.81 -10.19 -1.19
N LYS A 47 14.56 -10.05 -2.49
CA LYS A 47 14.64 -11.14 -3.47
C LYS A 47 15.60 -10.75 -4.59
N GLN A 48 16.34 -11.71 -5.10
CA GLN A 48 17.15 -11.54 -6.30
C GLN A 48 16.33 -11.96 -7.52
N ILE A 49 16.26 -11.10 -8.53
CA ILE A 49 15.67 -11.44 -9.82
C ILE A 49 16.62 -12.40 -10.51
N ALA A 50 16.15 -13.62 -10.80
CA ALA A 50 16.97 -14.68 -11.39
C ALA A 50 17.65 -14.25 -12.70
N THR A 51 16.93 -13.52 -13.56
CA THR A 51 17.41 -13.14 -14.89
C THR A 51 18.45 -12.01 -14.87
N SER A 52 18.27 -10.99 -14.02
CA SER A 52 19.13 -9.80 -14.02
C SER A 52 20.17 -9.79 -12.89
N GLY A 53 20.04 -10.69 -11.91
CA GLY A 53 20.84 -10.68 -10.69
C GLY A 53 20.54 -9.48 -9.76
N GLN A 54 19.61 -8.59 -10.14
CA GLN A 54 19.27 -7.40 -9.36
C GLN A 54 18.47 -7.79 -8.11
N LYS A 55 18.77 -7.10 -7.00
CA LYS A 55 18.00 -7.25 -5.75
C LYS A 55 16.81 -6.29 -5.77
N VAL A 56 15.63 -6.82 -5.48
CA VAL A 56 14.41 -6.05 -5.27
C VAL A 56 13.94 -6.21 -3.83
N ILE A 57 13.41 -5.12 -3.28
CA ILE A 57 12.72 -5.14 -2.00
C ILE A 57 11.23 -5.31 -2.30
N LEU A 58 10.62 -6.29 -1.66
CA LEU A 58 9.21 -6.55 -1.69
C LEU A 58 8.58 -6.10 -0.35
N VAL A 59 7.34 -5.65 -0.43
CA VAL A 59 6.53 -5.22 0.70
C VAL A 59 5.26 -6.06 0.68
N SER A 60 4.91 -6.66 1.82
CA SER A 60 3.64 -7.37 1.99
C SER A 60 2.45 -6.43 1.85
N GLU A 61 1.26 -6.98 1.69
CA GLU A 61 0.02 -6.18 1.73
C GLU A 61 -0.15 -5.40 3.05
N SER A 62 0.10 -6.03 4.20
CA SER A 62 0.10 -5.35 5.51
C SER A 62 1.05 -4.15 5.53
N GLY A 63 2.28 -4.35 5.04
CA GLY A 63 3.28 -3.29 4.95
C GLY A 63 2.85 -2.16 4.02
N LEU A 64 2.24 -2.47 2.87
CA LEU A 64 1.70 -1.48 1.94
C LEU A 64 0.64 -0.62 2.63
N TYR A 65 -0.32 -1.23 3.33
CA TYR A 65 -1.35 -0.48 4.05
C TYR A 65 -0.76 0.40 5.15
N LYS A 66 0.25 -0.07 5.90
CA LYS A 66 0.96 0.78 6.87
C LYS A 66 1.62 1.99 6.22
N LEU A 67 2.24 1.83 5.05
CA LEU A 67 2.87 2.92 4.32
C LEU A 67 1.82 3.93 3.83
N ILE A 68 0.72 3.45 3.26
CA ILE A 68 -0.37 4.32 2.79
C ILE A 68 -0.97 5.09 3.97
N MET A 69 -1.31 4.42 5.07
CA MET A 69 -1.99 5.05 6.23
C MET A 69 -1.11 6.07 6.97
N ARG A 70 0.23 6.01 6.81
CA ARG A 70 1.18 6.97 7.39
C ARG A 70 1.56 8.11 6.44
N SER A 71 1.16 8.03 5.18
CA SER A 71 1.55 9.00 4.15
C SER A 71 0.74 10.30 4.28
N ASP A 72 1.39 11.43 4.11
CA ASP A 72 0.78 12.76 4.01
C ASP A 72 0.47 13.17 2.56
N LYS A 73 0.81 12.29 1.60
CA LYS A 73 0.74 12.56 0.17
C LYS A 73 -0.69 12.54 -0.35
N PRO A 74 -1.07 13.46 -1.29
CA PRO A 74 -2.41 13.51 -1.86
C PRO A 74 -2.90 12.17 -2.44
N GLN A 75 -1.99 11.40 -3.05
CA GLN A 75 -2.27 10.10 -3.65
C GLN A 75 -2.74 9.06 -2.62
N ALA A 76 -2.34 9.18 -1.35
CA ALA A 76 -2.77 8.29 -0.28
C ALA A 76 -4.16 8.65 0.29
N LYS A 77 -4.59 9.91 0.16
CA LYS A 77 -5.78 10.43 0.84
C LYS A 77 -7.07 9.72 0.43
N ALA A 78 -7.24 9.44 -0.87
CA ALA A 78 -8.45 8.78 -1.35
C ALA A 78 -8.65 7.40 -0.71
N PHE A 79 -7.57 6.62 -0.62
CA PHE A 79 -7.61 5.32 0.05
C PHE A 79 -7.80 5.45 1.56
N GLN A 80 -7.05 6.36 2.21
CA GLN A 80 -7.20 6.61 3.65
C GLN A 80 -8.64 7.01 4.01
N ASP A 81 -9.24 7.93 3.25
CA ASP A 81 -10.61 8.39 3.46
C ASP A 81 -11.60 7.25 3.26
N TRP A 82 -11.47 6.48 2.18
CA TRP A 82 -12.34 5.31 1.96
C TRP A 82 -12.23 4.30 3.10
N VAL A 83 -11.01 3.97 3.53
CA VAL A 83 -10.80 3.05 4.66
C VAL A 83 -11.40 3.59 5.95
N THR A 84 -11.14 4.86 6.29
CA THR A 84 -11.50 5.43 7.60
C THR A 84 -12.95 5.90 7.69
N LYS A 85 -13.56 6.30 6.58
CA LYS A 85 -14.95 6.80 6.54
C LYS A 85 -15.95 5.70 6.17
N GLU A 86 -15.54 4.69 5.41
CA GLU A 86 -16.46 3.64 4.95
C GLU A 86 -16.11 2.26 5.50
N VAL A 87 -14.90 1.76 5.23
CA VAL A 87 -14.53 0.37 5.54
C VAL A 87 -14.54 0.12 7.05
N LEU A 88 -13.75 0.87 7.83
CA LEU A 88 -13.63 0.68 9.27
C LEU A 88 -14.94 0.97 10.01
N PRO A 89 -15.71 2.03 9.68
CA PRO A 89 -17.02 2.25 10.30
C PRO A 89 -18.03 1.14 9.98
N SER A 90 -18.01 0.59 8.77
CA SER A 90 -18.87 -0.56 8.40
C SER A 90 -18.53 -1.78 9.24
N ILE A 91 -17.25 -2.18 9.27
CA ILE A 91 -16.76 -3.32 10.08
C ILE A 91 -17.11 -3.12 11.56
N ARG A 92 -16.90 -1.93 12.12
CA ARG A 92 -17.23 -1.65 13.53
C ARG A 92 -18.73 -1.83 13.83
N LYS A 93 -19.61 -1.47 12.89
CA LYS A 93 -21.07 -1.51 13.08
C LYS A 93 -21.66 -2.89 12.84
N THR A 94 -21.17 -3.61 11.83
CA THR A 94 -21.81 -4.83 11.32
C THR A 94 -20.96 -6.09 11.51
N GLY A 95 -19.71 -5.94 11.94
CA GLY A 95 -18.72 -7.02 12.01
C GLY A 95 -18.10 -7.40 10.66
N SER A 96 -18.48 -6.73 9.56
CA SER A 96 -17.96 -7.04 8.21
C SER A 96 -17.98 -5.82 7.29
N PHE A 97 -17.21 -5.89 6.20
CA PHE A 97 -17.37 -4.98 5.06
C PHE A 97 -17.90 -5.81 3.88
N VAL A 98 -19.09 -5.46 3.38
CA VAL A 98 -19.68 -6.10 2.21
C VAL A 98 -19.67 -5.08 1.06
N THR A 99 -19.02 -5.44 -0.03
CA THR A 99 -19.04 -4.66 -1.27
C THR A 99 -20.46 -4.65 -1.83
N GLY A 100 -21.05 -3.45 -1.97
CA GLY A 100 -22.46 -3.26 -2.35
C GLY A 100 -23.35 -2.65 -1.26
N HIS A 101 -22.80 -2.24 -0.11
CA HIS A 101 -23.53 -1.44 0.86
C HIS A 101 -23.95 -0.09 0.24
N PRO A 102 -25.20 0.40 0.45
CA PRO A 102 -25.79 1.51 -0.31
C PRO A 102 -25.01 2.85 -0.30
N SER A 103 -24.07 3.06 0.62
CA SER A 103 -23.30 4.30 0.74
C SER A 103 -22.46 4.63 -0.51
N LEU A 104 -22.04 3.62 -1.28
CA LEU A 104 -21.34 3.81 -2.55
C LEU A 104 -22.29 3.89 -3.76
N VAL A 105 -23.51 3.37 -3.63
CA VAL A 105 -24.48 3.33 -4.73
C VAL A 105 -25.22 4.66 -4.84
N GLU A 106 -25.56 5.29 -3.70
CA GLU A 106 -26.22 6.60 -3.66
C GLU A 106 -25.30 7.77 -4.10
N ASN A 107 -23.98 7.64 -3.93
CA ASN A 107 -23.03 8.71 -4.26
C ASN A 107 -22.42 8.63 -5.68
N LEU A 108 -22.56 7.49 -6.36
CA LEU A 108 -22.00 7.28 -7.70
C LEU A 108 -23.05 7.32 -8.83
N TYR A 109 -24.34 7.27 -8.50
CA TYR A 109 -25.43 7.44 -9.46
C TYR A 109 -26.61 8.20 -8.83
N PRO A 110 -26.60 9.55 -8.90
CA PRO A 110 -27.79 10.33 -8.56
C PRO A 110 -28.80 10.16 -9.70
N PHE A 111 -29.87 9.42 -9.45
CA PHE A 111 -31.14 9.63 -10.14
C PHE A 111 -32.02 10.50 -9.26
#